data_AF-A0A354X0U8-F1
#
_entry.id   AF-A0A354X0U8-F1
#
_cell.length_a   1.000
_cell.length_b   1.000
_cell.length_c   1.000
_cell.angle_alpha   90.00
_cell.angle_beta   90.00
_cell.angle_gamma   90.00
#
_symmetry.space_group_name_H-M   'P 1'
#
loop_
_entity.id
_entity.type
_entity.pdbx_description
1 polymer ?
#
loop_
_entity_poly.entity_id
_entity_poly.type
_entity_poly.pdbx_seq_one_letter_code
_entity_poly.pdbx_strand_id
1 'polypeptide(L)'
;GIQSISPAIKVEKDIDKLKEAMRRGVTWYDSASKAGSENELLLWVQLKKDSKIVLPNFTNLIKMQDEKQDGKVVYDFNNVTEILDRNSDQIEKIELYYNKVNTKVFNLPKNVLENNL
;
A
#
# COMPACT_ATOMS: atom_id res chain seq x y z
N GLY A 1 -4.70 36.43 12.51
CA GLY A 1 -5.87 35.57 12.82
C GLY A 1 -5.42 34.14 12.73
N ILE A 2 -5.59 33.36 13.79
CA ILE A 2 -5.15 31.96 13.81
C ILE A 2 -6.19 31.15 13.04
N GLN A 3 -5.81 30.61 11.88
CA GLN A 3 -6.63 29.61 11.18
C GLN A 3 -6.69 28.37 12.07
N SER A 4 -7.80 28.19 12.78
CA SER A 4 -8.12 26.95 13.46
C SER A 4 -8.32 25.87 12.39
N ILE A 5 -7.35 24.96 12.30
CA ILE A 5 -7.39 23.83 11.37
C ILE A 5 -8.30 22.77 12.00
N SER A 6 -9.28 22.26 11.24
CA SER A 6 -10.21 21.26 11.76
C SER A 6 -9.49 19.95 12.12
N PRO A 7 -9.98 19.18 13.12
CA PRO A 7 -9.37 17.91 13.51
C PRO A 7 -9.25 16.89 12.37
N ALA A 8 -10.22 16.86 11.45
CA ALA A 8 -10.21 15.95 10.30
C ALA A 8 -9.03 16.24 9.35
N ILE A 9 -8.78 17.51 9.05
CA ILE A 9 -7.65 17.94 8.20
C ILE A 9 -6.31 17.59 8.87
N LYS A 10 -6.25 17.65 10.20
CA LYS A 10 -5.04 17.28 10.95
C LYS A 10 -4.75 15.78 10.83
N VAL A 11 -5.77 14.93 10.99
CA VAL A 11 -5.63 13.47 10.87
C VAL A 11 -5.18 13.07 9.48
N GLU A 12 -5.74 13.66 8.43
CA GLU A 12 -5.32 13.38 7.05
C GLU A 12 -3.84 13.73 6.83
N LYS A 13 -3.39 14.90 7.30
CA LYS A 13 -1.97 15.28 7.25
C LYS A 13 -1.06 14.34 8.03
N ASP A 14 -1.50 13.84 9.18
CA ASP A 14 -0.73 12.90 9.98
C ASP A 14 -0.65 11.52 9.31
N ILE A 15 -1.74 11.08 8.65
CA ILE A 15 -1.75 9.87 7.81
C ILE A 15 -0.79 10.02 6.63
N ASP A 16 -0.76 11.16 5.95
CA ASP A 16 0.14 11.40 4.82
C ASP A 16 1.60 11.34 5.24
N LYS A 17 1.95 11.94 6.39
CA LYS A 17 3.29 11.84 6.98
C LYS A 17 3.64 10.41 7.35
N LEU A 18 2.68 9.64 7.88
CA LEU A 18 2.90 8.23 8.19
C LEU A 18 3.18 7.42 6.92
N LYS A 19 2.38 7.60 5.86
CA LYS A 19 2.61 6.94 4.56
C LYS A 19 3.98 7.30 3.99
N GLU A 20 4.38 8.57 4.05
CA GLU A 20 5.72 9.00 3.64
C GLU A 20 6.81 8.32 4.46
N ALA A 21 6.67 8.30 5.79
CA ALA A 21 7.63 7.64 6.68
C ALA A 21 7.72 6.14 6.42
N MET A 22 6.61 5.45 6.13
CA MET A 22 6.60 4.02 5.80
C MET A 22 7.28 3.73 4.46
N ARG A 23 7.12 4.60 3.45
CA ARG A 23 7.81 4.46 2.16
C ARG A 23 9.32 4.68 2.28
N ARG A 24 9.73 5.71 3.02
CA ARG A 24 11.14 6.12 3.16
C ARG A 24 11.89 5.29 4.20
N GLY A 25 11.19 4.82 5.23
CA GLY A 25 11.79 4.14 6.38
C GLY A 25 12.53 2.87 5.99
N VAL A 26 12.01 2.08 5.04
CA VAL A 26 12.69 0.87 4.57
C VAL A 26 13.99 1.20 3.83
N THR A 27 13.99 2.25 3.00
CA THR A 27 15.19 2.72 2.27
C THR A 27 16.20 3.41 3.18
N TRP A 28 15.76 4.05 4.26
CA TRP A 28 16.64 4.78 5.20
C TRP A 28 17.21 3.89 6.30
N TYR A 29 16.52 2.81 6.68
CA TYR A 29 17.06 1.77 7.57
C TYR A 29 17.90 0.75 6.78
N ASP A 30 18.90 1.25 6.05
CA ASP A 30 19.95 0.47 5.41
C ASP A 30 20.97 0.01 6.48
N SER A 31 20.51 -0.88 7.38
CA SER A 31 21.40 -1.64 8.27
C SER A 31 22.13 -2.69 7.44
N ALA A 32 23.36 -3.06 7.81
CA ALA A 32 24.19 -4.03 7.11
C ALA A 32 23.50 -5.40 6.78
N SER A 33 22.43 -5.75 7.49
CA SER A 33 21.60 -6.95 7.27
C SER A 33 20.48 -6.78 6.23
N LYS A 34 20.29 -5.58 5.66
CA LYS A 34 19.29 -5.22 4.64
C LYS A 34 19.90 -4.62 3.37
N ALA A 35 21.23 -4.67 3.23
CA ALA A 35 21.92 -4.25 2.02
C ALA A 35 21.31 -5.01 0.80
N GLY A 36 20.64 -4.27 -0.09
CA GLY A 36 19.95 -4.81 -1.26
C GLY A 36 18.45 -5.12 -1.09
N SER A 37 17.84 -4.84 0.06
CA SER A 37 16.38 -4.90 0.24
C SER A 37 15.75 -3.56 -0.14
N GLU A 38 15.32 -3.42 -1.39
CA GLU A 38 14.54 -2.26 -1.80
C GLU A 38 13.12 -2.34 -1.25
N ASN A 39 12.53 -1.18 -0.95
CA ASN A 39 11.09 -1.11 -0.72
C ASN A 39 10.41 -1.15 -2.09
N GLU A 40 9.84 -2.28 -2.48
CA GLU A 40 9.29 -2.44 -3.83
C GLU A 40 7.80 -2.04 -3.89
N LEU A 41 7.12 -2.07 -2.74
CA LEU A 41 5.66 -1.96 -2.65
C LEU A 41 5.18 -1.54 -1.25
N LEU A 42 4.18 -0.65 -1.20
CA LEU A 42 3.31 -0.39 -0.05
C LEU A 42 1.84 -0.47 -0.48
N LEU A 43 1.09 -1.38 0.12
CA LEU A 43 -0.37 -1.42 0.04
C LEU A 43 -0.97 -0.74 1.29
N TRP A 44 -1.82 0.26 1.09
CA TRP A 44 -2.56 0.95 2.13
C TRP A 44 -4.06 0.70 1.97
N VAL A 45 -4.69 0.18 3.02
CA VAL A 45 -6.14 -0.06 3.07
C VAL A 45 -6.70 0.69 4.27
N GLN A 46 -7.62 1.61 4.01
CA GLN A 46 -8.32 2.38 5.03
C GLN A 46 -9.76 1.89 5.12
N LEU A 47 -10.17 1.51 6.33
CA LEU A 47 -11.54 1.11 6.63
C LEU A 47 -12.41 2.33 6.93
N LYS A 48 -13.71 2.22 6.65
CA LYS A 48 -14.69 3.21 7.10
C LYS A 48 -14.69 3.28 8.64
N LYS A 49 -14.96 4.47 9.18
CA LYS A 49 -14.90 4.76 10.63
C LYS A 49 -15.66 3.76 11.51
N ASP A 50 -16.83 3.29 11.07
CA ASP A 50 -17.69 2.39 11.84
C ASP A 50 -17.52 0.91 11.45
N SER A 51 -16.54 0.61 10.59
CA SER A 51 -16.22 -0.76 10.19
C SER A 51 -15.70 -1.57 11.37
N LYS A 52 -16.17 -2.81 11.49
CA LYS A 52 -15.75 -3.77 12.53
C LYS A 52 -15.04 -4.99 11.95
N ILE A 53 -14.74 -4.98 10.66
CA ILE A 53 -14.13 -6.13 10.01
C ILE A 53 -12.68 -6.28 10.45
N VAL A 54 -12.24 -7.53 10.54
CA VAL A 54 -10.84 -7.88 10.72
C VAL A 54 -10.37 -8.46 9.39
N LEU A 55 -9.46 -7.74 8.73
CA LEU A 55 -8.84 -8.21 7.50
C LEU A 55 -7.71 -9.20 7.82
N PRO A 56 -7.51 -10.23 6.98
CA PRO A 56 -6.36 -11.12 7.11
C PRO A 56 -5.06 -10.38 6.77
N ASN A 57 -3.94 -10.98 7.16
CA ASN A 57 -2.62 -10.46 6.78
C ASN A 57 -2.39 -10.62 5.26
N PHE A 58 -2.09 -9.51 4.57
CA PHE A 58 -1.88 -9.48 3.12
C PHE A 58 -0.50 -9.95 2.66
N THR A 59 0.53 -9.97 3.52
CA THR A 59 1.92 -10.28 3.13
C THR A 59 2.03 -11.62 2.41
N ASN A 60 1.30 -12.64 2.84
CA ASN A 60 1.34 -13.97 2.23
C ASN A 60 0.38 -14.13 1.02
N LEU A 61 -0.49 -13.15 0.80
CA LEU A 61 -1.54 -13.17 -0.21
C LEU A 61 -1.08 -12.52 -1.52
N ILE A 62 -0.16 -11.55 -1.44
CA ILE A 62 0.54 -10.99 -2.59
C ILE A 62 1.61 -12.00 -3.03
N LYS A 63 1.52 -12.45 -4.28
CA LYS A 63 2.47 -13.44 -4.82
C LYS A 63 3.45 -12.77 -5.76
N MET A 64 4.73 -12.91 -5.49
CA MET A 64 5.77 -12.60 -6.47
C MET A 64 5.83 -13.77 -7.47
N GLN A 65 5.89 -13.48 -8.77
CA GLN A 65 6.16 -14.51 -9.75
C GLN A 65 7.67 -14.80 -9.82
N ASP A 66 8.00 -16.06 -10.08
CA ASP A 66 9.40 -16.51 -10.16
C ASP A 66 10.15 -15.85 -11.33
N GLU A 67 9.43 -15.58 -12.42
CA GLU A 67 9.99 -14.97 -13.63
C GLU A 67 9.70 -13.47 -13.71
N LYS A 68 10.72 -12.70 -14.12
CA LYS A 68 10.55 -11.29 -14.47
C LYS A 68 9.87 -11.16 -15.82
N GLN A 69 8.95 -10.19 -15.95
CA GLN A 69 8.36 -9.82 -17.23
C GLN A 69 8.93 -8.49 -17.70
N ASP A 70 9.53 -8.47 -18.89
CA ASP A 70 10.24 -7.30 -19.45
C ASP A 70 11.30 -6.73 -18.49
N GLY A 71 12.02 -7.62 -17.79
CA GLY A 71 13.04 -7.23 -16.80
C GLY A 71 12.48 -6.69 -15.48
N LYS A 72 11.17 -6.65 -15.31
CA LYS A 72 10.49 -6.15 -14.09
C LYS A 72 10.07 -7.29 -13.17
N VAL A 73 10.16 -7.06 -11.86
CA VAL A 73 9.58 -7.94 -10.84
C VAL A 73 8.06 -7.90 -10.95
N VAL A 74 7.39 -9.05 -10.81
CA VAL A 74 5.94 -9.15 -11.01
C VAL A 74 5.25 -9.58 -9.73
N TYR A 75 4.24 -8.82 -9.31
CA TYR A 75 3.36 -9.16 -8.19
C TYR A 75 1.91 -9.39 -8.63
N ASP A 76 1.32 -10.46 -8.14
CA ASP A 76 -0.08 -10.81 -8.32
C ASP A 76 -0.88 -10.52 -7.04
N PHE A 77 -1.94 -9.71 -7.19
CA PHE A 77 -2.82 -9.30 -6.13
C PHE A 77 -4.14 -10.08 -6.07
N ASN A 78 -4.34 -11.12 -6.88
CA ASN A 78 -5.64 -11.79 -7.00
C ASN A 78 -6.28 -12.14 -5.65
N ASN A 79 -5.53 -12.76 -4.74
CA ASN A 79 -6.05 -13.14 -3.42
C ASN A 79 -6.41 -11.91 -2.56
N VAL A 80 -5.62 -10.85 -2.63
CA VAL A 80 -5.89 -9.58 -1.94
C VAL A 80 -7.16 -8.95 -2.51
N THR A 81 -7.27 -8.91 -3.83
CA THR A 81 -8.43 -8.36 -4.54
C THR A 81 -9.71 -9.08 -4.18
N GLU A 82 -9.70 -10.41 -4.12
CA GLU A 82 -10.88 -11.18 -3.69
C GLU A 82 -11.35 -10.79 -2.28
N ILE A 83 -10.42 -10.56 -1.35
CA ILE A 83 -10.76 -10.15 0.02
C ILE A 83 -11.29 -8.72 0.04
N LEU A 84 -10.64 -7.80 -0.66
CA LEU A 84 -11.02 -6.40 -0.67
C LEU A 84 -12.37 -6.19 -1.38
N ASP A 85 -12.62 -6.89 -2.48
CA ASP A 85 -13.89 -6.80 -3.21
C ASP A 85 -15.06 -7.33 -2.38
N ARG A 86 -14.88 -8.46 -1.66
CA ARG A 86 -15.89 -9.03 -0.75
C ARG A 86 -16.25 -8.10 0.41
N ASN A 87 -15.35 -7.18 0.78
CA ASN A 87 -15.53 -6.25 1.90
C ASN A 87 -15.56 -4.79 1.43
N SER A 88 -15.87 -4.54 0.15
CA SER A 88 -15.81 -3.21 -0.47
C SER A 88 -16.75 -2.20 0.19
N ASP A 89 -17.85 -2.66 0.77
CA ASP A 89 -18.80 -1.85 1.53
C ASP A 89 -18.22 -1.34 2.87
N GLN A 90 -17.14 -1.94 3.37
CA GLN A 90 -16.47 -1.59 4.61
C GLN A 90 -15.18 -0.79 4.41
N ILE A 91 -14.72 -0.67 3.17
CA ILE A 91 -13.47 -0.01 2.81
C ILE A 91 -13.75 1.42 2.37
N GLU A 92 -12.95 2.36 2.88
CA GLU A 92 -13.01 3.77 2.50
C GLU A 92 -12.03 4.08 1.36
N LYS A 93 -10.81 3.56 1.42
CA LYS A 93 -9.75 3.86 0.45
C LYS A 93 -8.77 2.71 0.31
N ILE A 94 -8.30 2.47 -0.92
CA ILE A 94 -7.22 1.55 -1.23
C ILE A 94 -6.18 2.32 -2.04
N GLU A 95 -4.93 2.33 -1.59
CA GLU A 95 -3.81 2.96 -2.28
C GLU A 95 -2.67 1.96 -2.44
N LEU A 96 -2.03 1.98 -3.60
CA LEU A 96 -0.86 1.15 -3.88
C LEU A 96 0.29 2.05 -4.31
N TYR A 97 1.39 2.02 -3.58
CA TYR A 97 2.63 2.68 -3.95
C TYR A 97 3.63 1.62 -4.37
N TYR A 98 4.21 1.75 -5.55
CA TYR A 98 5.20 0.78 -6.05
C TYR A 98 6.14 1.43 -7.05
N ASN A 99 7.31 0.82 -7.24
CA ASN A 99 8.27 1.29 -8.23
C ASN A 99 7.83 0.89 -9.65
N LYS A 100 7.03 1.74 -10.32
CA LYS A 100 6.53 1.48 -11.69
C LYS A 100 7.62 1.27 -12.74
N VAL A 101 8.86 1.70 -12.48
CA VAL A 101 9.99 1.46 -13.38
C VAL A 101 10.42 0.00 -13.33
N ASN A 102 10.53 -0.57 -12.14
CA ASN A 102 11.14 -1.89 -11.93
C ASN A 102 10.14 -3.00 -11.59
N THR A 103 8.87 -2.66 -11.35
CA THR A 103 7.85 -3.63 -10.96
C THR A 103 6.58 -3.54 -11.83
N LYS A 104 5.91 -4.68 -11.97
CA LYS A 104 4.57 -4.83 -12.55
C LYS A 104 3.64 -5.45 -11.52
N VAL A 105 2.38 -5.05 -11.59
CA VAL A 105 1.32 -5.54 -10.71
C VAL A 105 0.14 -6.02 -11.54
N PHE A 106 -0.48 -7.12 -11.13
CA PHE A 106 -1.63 -7.73 -11.80
C PHE A 106 -2.77 -7.98 -10.81
N ASN A 107 -3.98 -8.12 -11.36
CA ASN A 107 -5.20 -8.46 -10.63
C ASN A 107 -5.46 -7.50 -9.46
N LEU A 108 -5.28 -6.20 -9.68
CA LEU A 108 -5.57 -5.17 -8.70
C LEU A 108 -7.08 -5.01 -8.46
N PRO A 109 -7.51 -4.55 -7.27
CA PRO A 109 -8.91 -4.28 -7.01
C PRO A 109 -9.38 -3.05 -7.80
N LYS A 110 -10.67 -3.02 -8.16
CA LYS A 110 -11.22 -2.08 -9.16
C LYS A 110 -11.05 -0.59 -8.83
N ASN A 111 -10.88 -0.24 -7.55
CA ASN A 111 -10.83 1.15 -7.07
C ASN A 111 -9.52 1.50 -6.35
N VAL A 112 -8.41 0.87 -6.73
CA VAL A 112 -7.10 1.22 -6.18
C VAL A 112 -6.57 2.52 -6.77
N LEU A 113 -6.05 3.40 -5.90
CA LEU A 113 -5.28 4.55 -6.33
C LEU A 113 -3.80 4.16 -6.41
N GLU A 114 -3.28 4.07 -7.64
CA GLU A 114 -1.89 3.70 -7.90
C GLU A 114 -0.95 4.91 -7.91
N ASN A 115 0.05 4.89 -7.05
CA ASN A 115 1.05 5.92 -6.88
C ASN A 115 2.46 5.38 -7.17
N ASN A 116 3.36 6.26 -7.58
CA ASN A 116 4.78 5.92 -7.61
C ASN A 116 5.32 5.94 -6.18
N LEU A 117 6.17 4.98 -5.86
CA LEU A 117 6.91 4.97 -4.60
C LEU A 117 7.89 6.13 -4.51
#